data_AF-C9SPQ6-F1
#
_entry.id   AF-C9SPQ6-F1
#
_cell.length_a   1.000
_cell.length_b   1.000
_cell.length_c   1.000
_cell.angle_alpha   90.00
_cell.angle_beta   90.00
_cell.angle_gamma   90.00
#
_symmetry.space_group_name_H-M   'P 1'
#
loop_
_entity.id
_entity.type
_entity.pdbx_description
1 polymer ?
#
loop_
_entity_poly.entity_id
_entity_poly.type
_entity_poly.pdbx_seq_one_letter_code
_entity_poly.pdbx_strand_id
1 'polypeptide(L)'
;MAATKEYSLLVLENPLLDIQAVGNQELLDKYKLKANDAILASEEHLSIYEDLLTNYDAKLIAGGAAQNSARGAQYLLPPNSVVYLGGVGDDKYAAILHDAVKAAGLRVEYRVDSKTPTGRCGVVITGHNRSMCTELGAANTYAMDHIDRPEIWQLAQNADIFYVGGYHFTVCPPAIMKLAREAAANDKAFVLSLSAPFICQFFKEPLDATVPYCDYIIGNETEAAAFAESHGLQSADLKALAREVANLPKENTKRKRVVIFTQGTEPTFVAVQGEDEVKEYLSRPLRRRRSHDTNAPVTPLPAASSPASSRRSPSPRASTAASGSPSCPSRSSAPRTFHFDPLVPSISSSADRANFLSH
;
A
#
# COMPACT_ATOMS: atom_id res chain seq x y z
N MET A 1 13.21 -27.92 -3.48
CA MET A 1 12.65 -26.58 -3.24
C MET A 1 12.93 -25.81 -4.52
N ALA A 2 11.91 -25.36 -5.26
CA ALA A 2 12.15 -24.43 -6.36
C ALA A 2 12.84 -23.18 -5.77
N ALA A 3 13.83 -22.62 -6.46
CA ALA A 3 14.47 -21.39 -6.01
C ALA A 3 13.38 -20.32 -5.86
N THR A 4 13.27 -19.71 -4.68
CA THR A 4 12.40 -18.56 -4.47
C THR A 4 12.89 -17.43 -5.37
N LYS A 5 12.03 -16.98 -6.29
CA LYS A 5 12.31 -15.85 -7.17
C LYS A 5 12.50 -14.61 -6.30
N GLU A 6 13.67 -14.00 -6.35
CA GLU A 6 13.92 -12.73 -5.65
C GLU A 6 13.14 -11.60 -6.33
N TYR A 7 12.73 -10.58 -5.57
CA TYR A 7 12.09 -9.36 -6.04
C TYR A 7 10.85 -9.60 -6.91
N SER A 8 9.98 -10.52 -6.47
CA SER A 8 8.73 -10.86 -7.15
C SER A 8 7.68 -9.75 -7.08
N LEU A 9 7.79 -8.83 -6.11
CA LEU A 9 6.97 -7.63 -6.00
C LEU A 9 7.80 -6.39 -6.34
N LEU A 10 7.42 -5.69 -7.40
CA LEU A 10 7.96 -4.37 -7.73
C LEU A 10 6.93 -3.29 -7.39
N VAL A 11 7.39 -2.27 -6.68
CA VAL A 11 6.57 -1.16 -6.20
C VAL A 11 7.06 0.15 -6.83
N LEU A 12 6.15 1.00 -7.30
CA LEU A 12 6.48 2.31 -7.89
C LEU A 12 5.60 3.41 -7.27
N GLU A 13 6.24 4.43 -6.70
CA GLU A 13 5.59 5.70 -6.33
C GLU A 13 6.63 6.77 -5.95
N ASN A 14 6.26 7.70 -5.06
CA ASN A 14 7.01 8.88 -4.69
C ASN A 14 7.58 8.68 -3.27
N PRO A 15 8.90 8.51 -3.10
CA PRO A 15 9.51 8.39 -1.79
C PRO A 15 9.61 9.79 -1.17
N LEU A 16 9.05 9.96 0.03
CA LEU A 16 8.91 11.26 0.69
C LEU A 16 9.39 11.16 2.13
N LEU A 17 9.98 12.24 2.64
CA LEU A 17 10.23 12.39 4.06
C LEU A 17 9.02 13.02 4.75
N ASP A 18 8.43 12.30 5.70
CA ASP A 18 7.35 12.84 6.53
C ASP A 18 7.95 13.72 7.63
N ILE A 19 7.49 14.98 7.70
CA ILE A 19 7.73 15.94 8.77
C ILE A 19 6.45 15.96 9.59
N GLN A 20 6.40 15.12 10.63
CA GLN A 20 5.17 14.81 11.36
C GLN A 20 5.16 15.48 12.73
N ALA A 21 4.11 16.25 13.03
CA ALA A 21 3.91 16.85 14.35
C ALA A 21 2.46 16.76 14.82
N VAL A 22 2.27 16.84 16.15
CA VAL A 22 0.94 17.01 16.74
C VAL A 22 0.58 18.48 16.68
N GLY A 23 -0.50 18.81 15.97
CA GLY A 23 -0.99 20.17 15.78
C GLY A 23 -2.37 20.40 16.37
N ASN A 24 -3.00 21.49 15.94
CA ASN A 24 -4.33 21.94 16.37
C ASN A 24 -5.11 22.51 15.18
N GLN A 25 -6.37 22.90 15.42
CA GLN A 25 -7.22 23.50 14.38
C GLN A 25 -6.64 24.83 13.88
N GLU A 26 -6.02 25.63 14.75
CA GLU A 26 -5.40 26.90 14.33
C GLU A 26 -4.28 26.69 13.30
N LEU A 27 -3.47 25.63 13.46
CA LEU A 27 -2.43 25.29 12.49
C LEU A 27 -3.02 24.82 11.15
N LEU A 28 -4.09 24.03 11.18
CA LEU A 28 -4.79 23.62 9.97
C LEU A 28 -5.35 24.83 9.23
N ASP A 29 -6.03 25.73 9.94
CA ASP A 29 -6.62 26.94 9.37
C ASP A 29 -5.53 27.88 8.80
N LYS A 30 -4.40 28.04 9.50
CA LYS A 30 -3.24 28.82 9.06
C LYS A 30 -2.75 28.39 7.67
N TYR A 31 -2.72 27.08 7.42
CA TYR A 31 -2.27 26.50 6.16
C TYR A 31 -3.41 26.03 5.25
N LYS A 32 -4.66 26.43 5.54
CA LYS A 32 -5.86 26.07 4.78
C LYS A 32 -6.02 24.56 4.55
N LEU A 33 -5.57 23.75 5.49
CA LEU A 33 -5.66 22.30 5.43
C LEU A 33 -6.99 21.83 6.01
N LYS A 34 -7.66 20.92 5.32
CA LYS A 34 -8.80 20.20 5.87
C LYS A 34 -8.32 19.05 6.76
N ALA A 35 -9.11 18.68 7.76
CA ALA A 35 -8.81 17.51 8.58
C ALA A 35 -8.94 16.22 7.75
N ASN A 36 -8.00 15.29 7.90
CA ASN A 36 -8.02 13.98 7.22
C ASN A 36 -7.98 14.06 5.68
N ASP A 37 -7.20 15.00 5.16
CA ASP A 37 -7.07 15.28 3.72
C ASP A 37 -5.61 15.25 3.26
N ALA A 38 -5.39 15.12 1.96
CA ALA A 38 -4.07 15.08 1.34
C ALA A 38 -4.01 16.01 0.13
N ILE A 39 -3.09 16.99 0.17
CA ILE A 39 -2.90 17.97 -0.90
C ILE A 39 -1.46 18.05 -1.38
N LEU A 40 -1.28 18.57 -2.58
CA LEU A 40 0.02 19.06 -3.06
C LEU A 40 0.21 20.51 -2.60
N ALA A 41 1.41 20.82 -2.11
CA ALA A 41 1.77 22.14 -1.63
C ALA A 41 1.82 23.16 -2.78
N SER A 42 1.22 24.32 -2.57
CA SER A 42 1.47 25.55 -3.31
C SER A 42 2.36 26.50 -2.51
N GLU A 43 2.74 27.65 -3.07
CA GLU A 43 3.64 28.62 -2.42
C GLU A 43 3.21 29.03 -1.01
N GLU A 44 1.90 29.18 -0.76
CA GLU A 44 1.38 29.56 0.56
C GLU A 44 1.61 28.48 1.64
N HIS A 45 1.82 27.23 1.23
CA HIS A 45 2.01 26.11 2.13
C HIS A 45 3.47 25.90 2.52
N LEU A 46 4.45 26.38 1.74
CA LEU A 46 5.86 25.99 1.87
C LEU A 46 6.47 26.27 3.25
N SER A 47 5.97 27.28 3.97
CA SER A 47 6.47 27.58 5.32
C SER A 47 6.06 26.54 6.37
N ILE A 48 5.09 25.65 6.09
CA ILE A 48 4.62 24.63 7.03
C ILE A 48 5.75 23.70 7.48
N TYR A 49 6.69 23.37 6.59
CA TYR A 49 7.74 22.40 6.89
C TYR A 49 8.70 22.92 7.98
N GLU A 50 9.09 24.20 7.87
CA GLU A 50 9.94 24.85 8.87
C GLU A 50 9.18 25.16 10.15
N ASP A 51 7.90 25.53 10.05
CA ASP A 51 7.02 25.77 11.19
C ASP A 51 6.88 24.52 12.05
N LEU A 52 6.61 23.37 11.42
CA LEU A 52 6.53 22.08 12.10
C LEU A 52 7.83 21.73 12.83
N LEU A 53 8.97 21.89 12.16
CA LEU A 53 10.30 21.61 12.73
C LEU A 53 10.66 22.53 13.89
N THR A 54 10.30 23.81 13.80
CA THR A 54 10.72 24.83 14.76
C THR A 54 9.78 24.94 15.95
N ASN A 55 8.47 24.83 15.70
CA ASN A 55 7.44 25.21 16.68
C ASN A 55 6.59 24.03 17.18
N TYR A 56 6.69 22.84 16.58
CA TYR A 56 5.82 21.70 16.91
C TYR A 56 6.56 20.39 17.22
N ASP A 57 7.87 20.42 17.49
CA ASP A 57 8.69 19.23 17.80
C ASP A 57 8.51 18.11 16.76
N ALA A 58 8.54 18.49 15.48
CA ALA A 58 8.28 17.56 14.40
C ALA A 58 9.32 16.44 14.34
N LYS A 59 8.84 15.24 14.02
CA LYS A 59 9.65 14.06 13.77
C LYS A 59 9.86 13.89 12.28
N LEU A 60 11.09 13.54 11.92
CA LEU A 60 11.45 13.13 10.57
C LEU A 60 11.30 11.62 10.45
N ILE A 61 10.40 11.17 9.58
CA ILE A 61 10.06 9.76 9.40
C ILE A 61 10.12 9.43 7.91
N ALA A 62 10.71 8.29 7.56
CA ALA A 62 10.66 7.82 6.19
C ALA A 62 9.23 7.45 5.80
N GLY A 63 8.70 8.15 4.80
CA GLY A 63 7.33 8.05 4.31
C GLY A 63 7.25 7.70 2.82
N GLY A 64 6.20 8.20 2.17
CA GLY A 64 5.75 7.78 0.84
C GLY A 64 4.79 6.59 0.95
N ALA A 65 3.60 6.70 0.36
CA ALA A 65 2.50 5.76 0.62
C ALA A 65 2.83 4.33 0.15
N ALA A 66 3.27 4.17 -1.10
CA ALA A 66 3.67 2.87 -1.61
C ALA A 66 5.01 2.40 -1.02
N GLN A 67 5.90 3.32 -0.61
CA GLN A 67 7.14 2.94 0.09
C GLN A 67 6.82 2.33 1.46
N ASN A 68 5.85 2.89 2.17
CA ASN A 68 5.33 2.30 3.41
C ASN A 68 4.72 0.91 3.15
N SER A 69 3.93 0.76 2.09
CA SER A 69 3.43 -0.55 1.65
C SER A 69 4.54 -1.54 1.31
N ALA A 70 5.59 -1.10 0.61
CA ALA A 70 6.74 -1.94 0.27
C ALA A 70 7.52 -2.41 1.51
N ARG A 71 7.75 -1.52 2.47
CA ARG A 71 8.39 -1.86 3.76
C ARG A 71 7.54 -2.84 4.56
N GLY A 72 6.22 -2.61 4.62
CA GLY A 72 5.28 -3.53 5.27
C GLY A 72 5.25 -4.91 4.62
N ALA A 73 5.21 -4.95 3.28
CA ALA A 73 5.27 -6.20 2.52
C ALA A 73 6.59 -6.94 2.76
N GLN A 74 7.74 -6.24 2.72
CA GLN A 74 9.04 -6.86 2.97
C GLN A 74 9.19 -7.38 4.41
N TYR A 75 8.55 -6.74 5.39
CA TYR A 75 8.51 -7.24 6.76
C TYR A 75 7.76 -8.58 6.89
N LEU A 76 6.72 -8.77 6.08
CA LEU A 76 5.89 -9.99 6.09
C LEU A 76 6.43 -11.11 5.21
N LEU A 77 7.09 -10.76 4.11
CA LEU A 77 7.59 -11.69 3.11
C LEU A 77 9.04 -12.11 3.40
N PRO A 78 9.51 -13.23 2.79
CA PRO A 78 10.91 -13.61 2.88
C PRO A 78 11.87 -12.48 2.45
N PRO A 79 13.13 -12.48 2.90
CA PRO A 79 14.14 -11.54 2.43
C PRO A 79 14.22 -11.49 0.90
N ASN A 80 14.56 -10.32 0.34
CA ASN A 80 14.66 -10.08 -1.09
C ASN A 80 13.35 -10.39 -1.85
N SER A 81 12.18 -10.09 -1.27
CA SER A 81 10.89 -10.27 -1.97
C SER A 81 10.42 -9.02 -2.70
N VAL A 82 10.81 -7.84 -2.20
CA VAL A 82 10.26 -6.56 -2.64
C VAL A 82 11.37 -5.65 -3.15
N VAL A 83 11.11 -4.99 -4.28
CA VAL A 83 11.90 -3.87 -4.79
C VAL A 83 11.02 -2.64 -5.00
N TYR A 84 11.52 -1.48 -4.62
CA TYR A 84 10.82 -0.20 -4.76
C TYR A 84 11.56 0.75 -5.70
N LEU A 85 10.82 1.41 -6.59
CA LEU A 85 11.29 2.44 -7.51
C LEU A 85 10.68 3.80 -7.14
N GLY A 86 11.47 4.86 -7.27
CA GLY A 86 11.02 6.23 -6.99
C GLY A 86 12.11 7.27 -7.28
N GLY A 87 11.82 8.56 -7.07
CA GLY A 87 12.78 9.65 -7.27
C GLY A 87 13.14 10.37 -5.98
N VAL A 88 14.44 10.59 -5.73
CA VAL A 88 14.95 11.32 -4.55
C VAL A 88 16.00 12.35 -4.96
N GLY A 89 16.30 13.30 -4.08
CA GLY A 89 17.41 14.22 -4.24
C GLY A 89 18.73 13.60 -3.79
N ASP A 90 19.85 14.29 -4.01
CA ASP A 90 21.14 13.96 -3.40
C ASP A 90 21.35 14.73 -2.10
N ASP A 91 20.62 14.33 -1.05
CA ASP A 91 20.60 15.06 0.22
C ASP A 91 20.40 14.20 1.47
N LYS A 92 20.45 14.86 2.63
CA LYS A 92 20.26 14.23 3.95
C LYS A 92 18.89 13.56 4.11
N TYR A 93 17.87 14.01 3.38
CA TYR A 93 16.53 13.41 3.47
C TYR A 93 16.51 12.09 2.71
N ALA A 94 17.12 12.02 1.53
CA ALA A 94 17.33 10.76 0.82
C ALA A 94 18.13 9.75 1.67
N ALA A 95 19.15 10.21 2.41
CA ALA A 95 19.90 9.36 3.33
C ALA A 95 19.01 8.75 4.43
N ILE A 96 18.12 9.53 5.05
CA ILE A 96 17.15 9.03 6.05
C ILE A 96 16.21 7.98 5.43
N LEU A 97 15.73 8.22 4.20
CA LEU A 97 14.89 7.26 3.49
C LEU A 97 15.65 5.94 3.25
N HIS A 98 16.88 6.03 2.75
CA HIS A 98 17.75 4.87 2.51
C HIS A 98 18.04 4.06 3.79
N ASP A 99 18.34 4.71 4.90
CA ASP A 99 18.61 4.02 6.16
C ASP A 99 17.37 3.26 6.66
N ALA A 100 16.19 3.86 6.53
CA ALA A 100 14.93 3.25 6.95
C ALA A 100 14.52 2.05 6.10
N VAL A 101 14.69 2.11 4.77
CA VAL A 101 14.38 0.98 3.88
C VAL A 101 15.41 -0.13 4.01
N LYS A 102 16.69 0.21 4.22
CA LYS A 102 17.77 -0.76 4.50
C LYS A 102 17.50 -1.51 5.80
N ALA A 103 17.09 -0.82 6.86
CA ALA A 103 16.71 -1.45 8.13
C ALA A 103 15.52 -2.41 7.99
N ALA A 104 14.62 -2.17 7.03
CA ALA A 104 13.50 -3.04 6.72
C ALA A 104 13.86 -4.20 5.77
N GLY A 105 15.10 -4.27 5.27
CA GLY A 105 15.52 -5.25 4.26
C GLY A 105 14.89 -5.03 2.88
N LEU A 106 14.35 -3.84 2.61
CA LEU A 106 13.73 -3.48 1.33
C LEU A 106 14.81 -3.03 0.35
N ARG A 107 14.83 -3.64 -0.84
CA ARG A 107 15.64 -3.12 -1.95
C ARG A 107 14.96 -1.87 -2.52
N VAL A 108 15.74 -0.83 -2.74
CA VAL A 108 15.28 0.38 -3.43
C VAL A 108 16.21 0.68 -4.60
N GLU A 109 15.62 1.15 -5.69
CA GLU A 109 16.34 1.72 -6.83
C GLU A 109 15.76 3.12 -7.06
N TYR A 110 16.38 4.12 -6.45
CA TYR A 110 15.95 5.50 -6.63
C TYR A 110 16.63 6.14 -7.83
N ARG A 111 15.86 6.90 -8.61
CA ARG A 111 16.39 7.91 -9.50
C ARG A 111 16.85 9.10 -8.66
N VAL A 112 18.15 9.35 -8.63
CA VAL A 112 18.74 10.46 -7.87
C VAL A 112 18.84 11.71 -8.74
N ASP A 113 18.30 12.83 -8.25
CA ASP A 113 18.44 14.16 -8.84
C ASP A 113 19.37 15.02 -7.97
N SER A 114 20.55 15.35 -8.50
CA SER A 114 21.54 16.18 -7.80
C SER A 114 21.14 17.66 -7.61
N LYS A 115 20.09 18.14 -8.29
CA LYS A 115 19.70 19.57 -8.32
C LYS A 115 18.46 19.86 -7.50
N THR A 116 17.56 18.89 -7.38
CA THR A 116 16.27 19.04 -6.72
C THR A 116 16.31 18.34 -5.36
N PRO A 117 15.88 18.98 -4.26
CA PRO A 117 15.83 18.32 -2.97
C PRO A 117 14.80 17.19 -2.94
N THR A 118 15.02 16.20 -2.09
CA THR A 118 14.09 15.10 -1.82
C THR A 118 12.73 15.65 -1.38
N GLY A 119 11.65 15.06 -1.89
CA GLY A 119 10.30 15.44 -1.54
C GLY A 119 9.99 15.23 -0.05
N ARG A 120 9.07 16.04 0.47
CA ARG A 120 8.66 16.04 1.87
C ARG A 120 7.16 16.18 2.03
N CYS A 121 6.62 15.58 3.09
CA CYS A 121 5.21 15.67 3.44
C CYS A 121 5.07 16.25 4.85
N GLY A 122 4.39 17.39 4.96
CA GLY A 122 4.02 17.96 6.25
C GLY A 122 2.80 17.24 6.76
N VAL A 123 2.93 16.54 7.88
CA VAL A 123 1.84 15.74 8.47
C VAL A 123 1.40 16.39 9.77
N VAL A 124 0.21 16.99 9.74
CA VAL A 124 -0.42 17.59 10.92
C VAL A 124 -1.39 16.59 11.54
N ILE A 125 -1.11 16.16 12.76
CA ILE A 125 -1.98 15.25 13.49
C ILE A 125 -2.92 16.05 14.41
N THR A 126 -4.23 15.90 14.21
CA THR A 126 -5.27 16.45 15.09
C THR A 126 -6.20 15.35 15.59
N GLY A 127 -6.00 14.92 16.84
CA GLY A 127 -6.72 13.79 17.42
C GLY A 127 -6.37 12.48 16.70
N HIS A 128 -7.30 11.97 15.88
CA HIS A 128 -7.11 10.75 15.07
C HIS A 128 -6.91 11.04 13.57
N ASN A 129 -7.02 12.32 13.18
CA ASN A 129 -6.93 12.74 11.79
C ASN A 129 -5.50 13.13 11.43
N ARG A 130 -5.16 12.94 10.16
CA ARG A 130 -3.89 13.32 9.57
C ARG A 130 -4.15 14.17 8.34
N SER A 131 -3.70 15.43 8.39
CA SER A 131 -3.72 16.32 7.22
C SER A 131 -2.33 16.36 6.61
N MET A 132 -2.23 16.03 5.33
CA MET A 132 -0.96 15.86 4.62
C MET A 132 -0.79 16.94 3.56
N CYS A 133 0.34 17.64 3.61
CA CYS A 133 0.71 18.68 2.64
C CYS A 133 2.05 18.33 1.98
N THR A 134 2.01 17.90 0.73
CA THR A 134 3.16 17.26 0.05
C THR A 134 3.84 18.22 -0.92
N GLU A 135 5.15 18.40 -0.77
CA GLU A 135 6.03 18.97 -1.77
C GLU A 135 6.84 17.83 -2.39
N LEU A 136 6.56 17.51 -3.66
CA LEU A 136 7.13 16.32 -4.31
C LEU A 136 8.65 16.41 -4.52
N GLY A 137 9.22 17.62 -4.65
CA GLY A 137 10.65 17.81 -4.88
C GLY A 137 11.18 16.93 -6.03
N ALA A 138 12.29 16.22 -5.77
CA ALA A 138 12.93 15.32 -6.71
C ALA A 138 12.07 14.14 -7.15
N ALA A 139 11.05 13.74 -6.38
CA ALA A 139 10.11 12.72 -6.84
C ALA A 139 9.39 13.20 -8.11
N ASN A 140 9.09 14.50 -8.23
CA ASN A 140 8.44 15.09 -9.39
C ASN A 140 9.32 15.13 -10.64
N THR A 141 10.63 14.92 -10.50
CA THR A 141 11.55 14.90 -11.65
C THR A 141 11.75 13.49 -12.21
N TYR A 142 11.10 12.47 -11.62
CA TYR A 142 11.15 11.10 -12.13
C TYR A 142 10.67 11.02 -13.57
N ALA A 143 11.47 10.36 -14.42
CA ALA A 143 11.21 10.23 -15.84
C ALA A 143 11.54 8.83 -16.35
N MET A 144 11.20 8.58 -17.62
CA MET A 144 11.37 7.29 -18.28
C MET A 144 12.83 6.82 -18.31
N ASP A 145 13.79 7.74 -18.28
CA ASP A 145 15.23 7.45 -18.31
C ASP A 145 15.69 6.52 -17.18
N HIS A 146 14.94 6.41 -16.08
CA HIS A 146 15.22 5.49 -14.99
C HIS A 146 14.67 4.09 -15.26
N ILE A 147 13.37 3.97 -15.58
CA ILE A 147 12.73 2.66 -15.81
C ILE A 147 13.19 2.00 -17.12
N ASP A 148 13.72 2.79 -18.06
CA ASP A 148 14.27 2.31 -19.33
C ASP A 148 15.70 1.74 -19.19
N ARG A 149 16.37 1.94 -18.05
CA ARG A 149 17.71 1.36 -17.82
C ARG A 149 17.61 -0.16 -17.82
N PRO A 150 18.50 -0.88 -18.52
CA PRO A 150 18.43 -2.34 -18.62
C PRO A 150 18.37 -3.04 -17.26
N GLU A 151 19.15 -2.59 -16.29
CA GLU A 151 19.21 -3.15 -14.94
C GLU A 151 17.92 -2.93 -14.13
N ILE A 152 17.23 -1.81 -14.34
CA ILE A 152 15.94 -1.51 -13.71
C ILE A 152 14.83 -2.29 -14.40
N TRP A 153 14.82 -2.30 -15.74
CA TRP A 153 13.83 -3.03 -16.51
C TRP A 153 13.91 -4.54 -16.26
N GLN A 154 15.11 -5.08 -16.03
CA GLN A 154 15.30 -6.48 -15.66
C GLN A 154 14.58 -6.84 -14.36
N LEU A 155 14.49 -5.92 -13.39
CA LEU A 155 13.70 -6.11 -12.17
C LEU A 155 12.20 -6.20 -12.49
N ALA A 156 11.70 -5.33 -13.38
CA ALA A 156 10.31 -5.37 -13.81
C ALA A 156 9.97 -6.65 -14.60
N GLN A 157 10.87 -7.10 -15.47
CA GLN A 157 10.73 -8.36 -16.19
C GLN A 157 10.73 -9.56 -15.24
N ASN A 158 11.54 -9.50 -14.18
CA ASN A 158 11.59 -10.53 -13.15
C ASN A 158 10.42 -10.46 -12.14
N ALA A 159 9.77 -9.32 -11.92
CA ALA A 159 8.63 -9.27 -11.00
C ALA A 159 7.42 -10.07 -11.51
N ASP A 160 6.64 -10.65 -10.60
CA ASP A 160 5.36 -11.31 -10.87
C ASP A 160 4.16 -10.39 -10.55
N ILE A 161 4.40 -9.38 -9.72
CA ILE A 161 3.39 -8.43 -9.24
C ILE A 161 3.96 -7.01 -9.30
N PHE A 162 3.16 -6.09 -9.84
CA PHE A 162 3.40 -4.65 -9.75
C PHE A 162 2.40 -4.02 -8.79
N TYR A 163 2.88 -3.18 -7.88
CA TYR A 163 2.06 -2.26 -7.10
C TYR A 163 2.43 -0.83 -7.45
N VAL A 164 1.47 -0.07 -7.96
CA VAL A 164 1.65 1.35 -8.26
C VAL A 164 0.75 2.17 -7.36
N GLY A 165 1.32 3.15 -6.69
CA GLY A 165 0.56 4.15 -5.95
C GLY A 165 0.04 5.24 -6.89
N GLY A 166 -1.23 5.62 -6.74
CA GLY A 166 -1.91 6.62 -7.57
C GLY A 166 -1.25 7.99 -7.52
N TYR A 167 -0.52 8.34 -6.44
CA TYR A 167 0.27 9.58 -6.39
C TYR A 167 1.32 9.66 -7.50
N HIS A 168 1.73 8.55 -8.11
CA HIS A 168 2.68 8.60 -9.22
C HIS A 168 2.07 9.12 -10.54
N PHE A 169 0.74 9.22 -10.65
CA PHE A 169 0.09 9.88 -11.80
C PHE A 169 0.43 11.37 -11.88
N THR A 170 0.79 12.00 -10.77
CA THR A 170 1.24 13.40 -10.75
C THR A 170 2.65 13.59 -11.31
N VAL A 171 3.38 12.49 -11.54
CA VAL A 171 4.81 12.50 -11.84
C VAL A 171 5.10 11.88 -13.20
N CYS A 172 4.81 10.58 -13.38
CA CYS A 172 5.19 9.87 -14.60
C CYS A 172 4.13 8.83 -15.03
N PRO A 173 2.96 9.26 -15.53
CA PRO A 173 1.99 8.37 -16.17
C PRO A 173 2.58 7.42 -17.23
N PRO A 174 3.56 7.82 -18.07
CA PRO A 174 4.19 6.90 -19.00
C PRO A 174 4.89 5.69 -18.34
N ALA A 175 5.50 5.86 -17.17
CA ALA A 175 6.15 4.76 -16.44
C ALA A 175 5.12 3.77 -15.90
N ILE A 176 4.00 4.29 -15.38
CA ILE A 176 2.85 3.48 -14.93
C ILE A 176 2.33 2.64 -16.09
N MET A 177 2.08 3.28 -17.24
CA MET A 177 1.57 2.63 -18.44
C MET A 177 2.54 1.57 -18.99
N LYS A 178 3.85 1.81 -18.89
CA LYS A 178 4.87 0.84 -19.30
C LYS A 178 4.82 -0.43 -18.44
N LEU A 179 4.69 -0.31 -17.12
CA LEU A 179 4.49 -1.45 -16.22
C LEU A 179 3.15 -2.15 -16.47
N ALA A 180 2.08 -1.38 -16.70
CA ALA A 180 0.74 -1.91 -16.96
C ALA A 180 0.70 -2.80 -18.22
N ARG A 181 1.34 -2.36 -19.31
CA ARG A 181 1.46 -3.14 -20.55
C ARG A 181 2.32 -4.38 -20.38
N GLU A 182 3.45 -4.26 -19.68
CA GLU A 182 4.31 -5.41 -19.32
C GLU A 182 3.53 -6.46 -18.53
N ALA A 183 2.67 -6.02 -17.60
CA ALA A 183 1.85 -6.90 -16.79
C ALA A 183 0.83 -7.68 -17.63
N ALA A 184 0.07 -6.97 -18.47
CA ALA A 184 -0.94 -7.57 -19.31
C ALA A 184 -0.34 -8.51 -20.36
N ALA A 185 0.79 -8.15 -20.97
CA ALA A 185 1.45 -8.96 -21.99
C ALA A 185 2.00 -10.29 -21.43
N ASN A 186 2.50 -10.28 -20.20
CA ASN A 186 3.20 -11.42 -19.60
C ASN A 186 2.38 -12.13 -18.51
N ASP A 187 1.09 -11.83 -18.41
CA ASP A 187 0.21 -12.38 -17.39
C ASP A 187 0.83 -12.23 -15.98
N LYS A 188 1.20 -11.00 -15.61
CA LYS A 188 1.57 -10.59 -14.23
C LYS A 188 0.40 -9.86 -13.57
N ALA A 189 0.40 -9.77 -12.25
CA ALA A 189 -0.62 -9.02 -11.53
C ALA A 189 -0.27 -7.52 -11.49
N PHE A 190 -1.20 -6.67 -11.90
CA PHE A 190 -1.07 -5.21 -11.77
C PHE A 190 -2.04 -4.66 -10.71
N VAL A 191 -1.48 -4.11 -9.63
CA VAL A 191 -2.20 -3.51 -8.51
C VAL A 191 -2.06 -2.00 -8.57
N LEU A 192 -3.19 -1.29 -8.54
CA LEU A 192 -3.25 0.16 -8.45
C LEU A 192 -3.93 0.59 -7.15
N SER A 193 -3.30 1.51 -6.41
CA SER A 193 -3.99 2.27 -5.36
C SER A 193 -4.51 3.59 -5.93
N LEU A 194 -5.74 4.00 -5.61
CA LEU A 194 -6.29 5.30 -6.01
C LEU A 194 -5.58 6.47 -5.28
N SER A 195 -5.05 6.21 -4.09
CA SER A 195 -4.20 7.07 -3.25
C SER A 195 -4.83 8.37 -2.71
N ALA A 196 -5.60 9.11 -3.50
CA ALA A 196 -6.29 10.32 -3.07
C ALA A 196 -7.44 10.74 -4.01
N PRO A 197 -8.47 11.44 -3.51
CA PRO A 197 -9.58 11.95 -4.32
C PRO A 197 -9.14 12.80 -5.52
N PHE A 198 -8.11 13.64 -5.33
CA PHE A 198 -7.64 14.55 -6.38
C PHE A 198 -7.02 13.82 -7.58
N ILE A 199 -6.56 12.57 -7.40
CA ILE A 199 -6.06 11.73 -8.50
C ILE A 199 -7.21 11.39 -9.45
N CYS A 200 -8.35 10.95 -8.91
CA CYS A 200 -9.54 10.66 -9.70
C CYS A 200 -10.09 11.91 -10.41
N GLN A 201 -9.98 13.08 -9.78
CA GLN A 201 -10.53 14.34 -10.30
C GLN A 201 -9.67 14.99 -11.37
N PHE A 202 -8.36 15.13 -11.11
CA PHE A 202 -7.45 15.93 -11.96
C PHE A 202 -6.55 15.08 -12.86
N PHE A 203 -6.39 13.79 -12.55
CA PHE A 203 -5.59 12.84 -13.34
C PHE A 203 -6.46 11.73 -13.94
N LYS A 204 -7.73 12.07 -14.26
CA LYS A 204 -8.71 11.14 -14.82
C LYS A 204 -8.21 10.49 -16.12
N GLU A 205 -7.74 11.27 -17.09
CA GLU A 205 -7.31 10.71 -18.39
C GLU A 205 -6.22 9.62 -18.27
N PRO A 206 -5.09 9.84 -17.56
CA PRO A 206 -4.10 8.77 -17.39
C PRO A 206 -4.58 7.63 -16.48
N LEU A 207 -5.46 7.91 -15.50
CA LEU A 207 -6.09 6.88 -14.67
C LEU A 207 -6.96 5.95 -15.54
N ASP A 208 -7.87 6.49 -16.33
CA ASP A 208 -8.77 5.78 -17.24
C ASP A 208 -8.00 4.92 -18.24
N ALA A 209 -6.89 5.47 -18.78
CA ALA A 209 -6.04 4.71 -19.67
C ALA A 209 -5.41 3.49 -18.98
N THR A 210 -5.14 3.59 -17.67
CA THR A 210 -4.48 2.54 -16.88
C THR A 210 -5.45 1.49 -16.35
N VAL A 211 -6.67 1.88 -15.96
CA VAL A 211 -7.70 1.00 -15.38
C VAL A 211 -7.89 -0.32 -16.16
N PRO A 212 -7.98 -0.34 -17.51
CA PRO A 212 -8.09 -1.57 -18.29
C PRO A 212 -7.02 -2.62 -18.02
N TYR A 213 -5.84 -2.22 -17.55
CA TYR A 213 -4.73 -3.11 -17.25
C TYR A 213 -4.72 -3.59 -15.79
N CYS A 214 -5.48 -2.95 -14.89
CA CYS A 214 -5.49 -3.27 -13.47
C CYS A 214 -6.21 -4.58 -13.17
N ASP A 215 -5.50 -5.50 -12.51
CA ASP A 215 -6.07 -6.71 -11.89
C ASP A 215 -6.62 -6.40 -10.50
N TYR A 216 -6.00 -5.48 -9.77
CA TYR A 216 -6.47 -5.03 -8.47
C TYR A 216 -6.56 -3.50 -8.43
N ILE A 217 -7.68 -2.98 -7.93
CA ILE A 217 -7.85 -1.55 -7.64
C ILE A 217 -8.20 -1.42 -6.17
N ILE A 218 -7.40 -0.63 -5.44
CA ILE A 218 -7.56 -0.42 -4.01
C ILE A 218 -7.83 1.06 -3.75
N GLY A 219 -8.85 1.36 -2.97
CA GLY A 219 -9.11 2.72 -2.50
C GLY A 219 -9.92 2.76 -1.21
N ASN A 220 -10.06 3.94 -0.63
CA ASN A 220 -10.98 4.18 0.48
C ASN A 220 -12.33 4.75 -0.02
N GLU A 221 -13.27 4.94 0.90
CA GLU A 221 -14.61 5.46 0.63
C GLU A 221 -14.60 6.84 -0.06
N THR A 222 -13.64 7.70 0.28
CA THR A 222 -13.56 9.07 -0.26
C THR A 222 -12.97 9.06 -1.68
N GLU A 223 -11.95 8.24 -1.91
CA GLU A 223 -11.35 8.03 -3.23
C GLU A 223 -12.34 7.37 -4.19
N ALA A 224 -13.08 6.38 -3.72
CA ALA A 224 -14.13 5.72 -4.49
C ALA A 224 -15.25 6.70 -4.85
N ALA A 225 -15.71 7.53 -3.91
CA ALA A 225 -16.69 8.57 -4.20
C ALA A 225 -16.19 9.57 -5.27
N ALA A 226 -14.92 10.00 -5.19
CA ALA A 226 -14.31 10.87 -6.19
C ALA A 226 -14.14 10.17 -7.56
N PHE A 227 -13.87 8.87 -7.57
CA PHE A 227 -13.87 8.08 -8.80
C PHE A 227 -15.26 8.06 -9.43
N ALA A 228 -16.31 7.77 -8.65
CA ALA A 228 -17.68 7.75 -9.15
C ALA A 228 -18.11 9.10 -9.73
N GLU A 229 -17.86 10.19 -9.00
CA GLU A 229 -18.21 11.55 -9.42
C GLU A 229 -17.51 11.93 -10.74
N SER A 230 -16.19 11.73 -10.82
CA SER A 230 -15.41 12.05 -12.02
C SER A 230 -15.83 11.24 -13.25
N HIS A 231 -16.42 10.05 -13.05
CA HIS A 231 -16.85 9.14 -14.11
C HIS A 231 -18.36 9.18 -14.39
N GLY A 232 -19.12 10.03 -13.68
CA GLY A 232 -20.57 10.10 -13.80
C GLY A 232 -21.28 8.80 -13.39
N LEU A 233 -20.67 7.98 -12.53
CA LEU A 233 -21.25 6.74 -12.03
C LEU A 233 -22.27 7.10 -10.94
N GLN A 234 -23.55 6.82 -11.21
CA GLN A 234 -24.65 7.12 -10.29
C GLN A 234 -24.82 6.00 -9.27
N SER A 235 -23.85 5.82 -8.38
CA SER A 235 -23.95 4.83 -7.30
C SER A 235 -23.81 5.52 -5.95
N ALA A 236 -24.92 5.59 -5.21
CA ALA A 236 -24.93 6.11 -3.83
C ALA A 236 -24.35 5.11 -2.81
N ASP A 237 -24.18 3.84 -3.23
CA ASP A 237 -23.71 2.73 -2.40
C ASP A 237 -22.31 2.28 -2.83
N LEU A 238 -21.36 2.27 -1.89
CA LEU A 238 -19.97 1.89 -2.13
C LEU A 238 -19.84 0.43 -2.58
N LYS A 239 -20.74 -0.45 -2.12
CA LYS A 239 -20.74 -1.87 -2.51
C LYS A 239 -21.14 -2.03 -3.98
N ALA A 240 -22.21 -1.37 -4.41
CA ALA A 240 -22.61 -1.33 -5.82
C ALA A 240 -21.52 -0.70 -6.70
N LEU A 241 -20.88 0.39 -6.24
CA LEU A 241 -19.77 1.02 -6.94
C LEU A 241 -18.58 0.07 -7.10
N ALA A 242 -18.19 -0.66 -6.06
CA ALA A 242 -17.10 -1.65 -6.16
C ALA A 242 -17.36 -2.68 -7.26
N ARG A 243 -18.61 -3.16 -7.38
CA ARG A 243 -19.03 -4.09 -8.44
C ARG A 243 -18.99 -3.44 -9.82
N GLU A 244 -19.44 -2.20 -9.95
CA GLU A 244 -19.42 -1.47 -11.21
C GLU A 244 -17.98 -1.27 -11.72
N VAL A 245 -17.07 -0.83 -10.84
CA VAL A 245 -15.64 -0.65 -11.14
C VAL A 245 -14.97 -1.99 -11.49
N ALA A 246 -15.33 -3.08 -10.79
CA ALA A 246 -14.80 -4.41 -11.09
C ALA A 246 -15.16 -4.90 -12.49
N ASN A 247 -16.30 -4.45 -13.04
CA ASN A 247 -16.81 -4.85 -14.34
C ASN A 247 -16.44 -3.89 -15.49
N LEU A 248 -15.67 -2.84 -15.23
CA LEU A 248 -15.12 -2.00 -16.30
C LEU A 248 -14.29 -2.84 -17.31
N PRO A 249 -14.14 -2.39 -18.57
CA PRO A 249 -13.34 -3.08 -19.57
C PRO A 249 -11.94 -3.46 -19.07
N LYS A 250 -11.43 -4.62 -19.52
CA LYS A 250 -10.14 -5.17 -19.08
C LYS A 250 -9.40 -5.80 -20.24
N GLU A 251 -8.11 -5.48 -20.34
CA GLU A 251 -7.22 -5.94 -21.42
C GLU A 251 -6.80 -7.40 -21.22
N ASN A 252 -6.23 -7.74 -20.05
CA ASN A 252 -5.86 -9.13 -19.77
C ASN A 252 -7.06 -9.94 -19.28
N THR A 253 -7.74 -10.64 -20.18
CA THR A 253 -8.92 -11.46 -19.87
C THR A 253 -8.60 -12.79 -19.16
N LYS A 254 -7.32 -13.16 -19.01
CA LYS A 254 -6.91 -14.37 -18.26
C LYS A 254 -7.09 -14.21 -16.74
N ARG A 255 -7.14 -12.96 -16.26
CA ARG A 255 -7.38 -12.60 -14.86
C ARG A 255 -8.63 -11.75 -14.72
N LYS A 256 -9.43 -12.05 -13.69
CA LYS A 256 -10.53 -11.19 -13.26
C LYS A 256 -10.01 -9.97 -12.51
N ARG A 257 -10.60 -8.80 -12.73
CA ARG A 257 -10.35 -7.63 -11.86
C ARG A 257 -10.96 -7.84 -10.47
N VAL A 258 -10.27 -7.39 -9.43
CA VAL A 258 -10.74 -7.33 -8.05
C VAL A 258 -10.67 -5.88 -7.57
N VAL A 259 -11.77 -5.37 -7.03
CA VAL A 259 -11.84 -4.02 -6.45
C VAL A 259 -11.98 -4.14 -4.94
N ILE A 260 -11.14 -3.43 -4.20
CA ILE A 260 -11.08 -3.44 -2.74
C ILE A 260 -11.31 -2.02 -2.24
N PHE A 261 -12.46 -1.78 -1.61
CA PHE A 261 -12.77 -0.50 -0.99
C PHE A 261 -12.84 -0.60 0.53
N THR A 262 -11.97 0.13 1.21
CA THR A 262 -11.90 0.21 2.68
C THR A 262 -12.77 1.36 3.20
N GLN A 263 -13.17 1.29 4.48
CA GLN A 263 -14.07 2.27 5.10
C GLN A 263 -13.72 2.58 6.57
N GLY A 264 -12.45 2.82 6.87
CA GLY A 264 -11.99 3.02 8.24
C GLY A 264 -12.35 1.84 9.16
N THR A 265 -13.28 2.05 10.10
CA THR A 265 -13.76 0.98 11.01
C THR A 265 -14.91 0.15 10.44
N GLU A 266 -15.55 0.61 9.37
CA GLU A 266 -16.63 -0.10 8.69
C GLU A 266 -16.08 -1.25 7.82
N PRO A 267 -16.92 -2.17 7.32
CA PRO A 267 -16.47 -3.32 6.53
C PRO A 267 -15.71 -2.92 5.28
N THR A 268 -14.68 -3.70 4.93
CA THR A 268 -14.02 -3.60 3.62
C THR A 268 -14.81 -4.39 2.59
N PHE A 269 -15.09 -3.79 1.44
CA PHE A 269 -15.77 -4.42 0.33
C PHE A 269 -14.79 -4.96 -0.71
N VAL A 270 -15.04 -6.19 -1.16
CA VAL A 270 -14.26 -6.86 -2.20
C VAL A 270 -15.20 -7.35 -3.30
N ALA A 271 -15.11 -6.74 -4.47
CA ALA A 271 -15.87 -7.10 -5.66
C ALA A 271 -14.96 -7.78 -6.69
N VAL A 272 -15.45 -8.82 -7.35
CA VAL A 272 -14.71 -9.58 -8.36
C VAL A 272 -15.46 -9.47 -9.70
N GLN A 273 -14.72 -9.26 -10.79
CA GLN A 273 -15.28 -9.13 -12.12
C GLN A 273 -16.14 -10.33 -12.51
N GLY A 274 -17.34 -10.05 -13.03
CA GLY A 274 -18.33 -11.05 -13.44
C GLY A 274 -19.02 -11.77 -12.28
N GLU A 275 -18.80 -11.36 -11.02
CA GLU A 275 -19.50 -11.89 -9.85
C GLU A 275 -20.52 -10.87 -9.35
N ASP A 276 -21.74 -11.34 -9.06
CA ASP A 276 -22.81 -10.48 -8.54
C ASP A 276 -22.61 -10.16 -7.05
N GLU A 277 -22.00 -11.09 -6.31
CA GLU A 277 -21.75 -10.96 -4.88
C GLU A 277 -20.52 -10.08 -4.61
N VAL A 278 -20.68 -9.10 -3.72
CA VAL A 278 -19.57 -8.33 -3.15
C VAL A 278 -19.35 -8.79 -1.71
N LYS A 279 -18.14 -9.28 -1.43
CA LYS A 279 -17.76 -9.81 -0.12
C LYS A 279 -17.47 -8.67 0.85
N GLU A 280 -17.83 -8.89 2.11
CA GLU A 280 -17.64 -7.93 3.19
C GLU A 280 -16.71 -8.52 4.24
N TYR A 281 -15.67 -7.77 4.59
CA TYR A 281 -14.71 -8.17 5.62
C TYR A 281 -14.77 -7.16 6.77
N LEU A 282 -15.28 -7.61 7.92
CA LEU A 282 -15.38 -6.78 9.12
C LEU A 282 -13.98 -6.43 9.65
N SER A 283 -13.75 -5.13 9.86
CA SER A 283 -12.58 -4.69 10.61
C SER A 283 -12.75 -5.14 12.08
N ARG A 284 -11.71 -5.71 12.69
CA ARG A 284 -11.77 -6.00 14.14
C ARG A 284 -11.74 -4.66 14.88
N PRO A 285 -12.74 -4.34 15.72
CA PRO A 285 -12.76 -3.06 16.42
C PRO A 285 -11.52 -2.92 17.30
N LEU A 286 -10.67 -1.94 17.00
CA LEU A 286 -9.57 -1.57 17.88
C LEU A 286 -10.17 -0.79 19.05
N ARG A 287 -9.93 -1.29 20.28
CA ARG A 287 -10.36 -0.61 21.50
C ARG A 287 -9.73 0.80 21.51
N ARG A 288 -10.56 1.86 21.50
CA ARG A 288 -10.14 3.27 21.28
C ARG A 288 -8.87 3.72 22.02
N ARG A 289 -8.58 3.17 23.21
CA ARG A 289 -7.35 3.41 23.98
C ARG A 289 -6.05 2.87 23.38
N ARG A 290 -6.07 2.09 22.30
CA ARG A 290 -4.89 1.48 21.64
C ARG A 290 -4.54 2.08 20.28
N SER A 291 -5.36 2.99 19.75
CA SER A 291 -5.04 3.70 18.51
C SER A 291 -4.30 4.99 18.86
N HIS A 292 -2.99 4.98 18.71
CA HIS A 292 -2.15 6.18 18.88
C HIS A 292 -1.89 6.88 17.54
N ASP A 293 -2.08 6.18 16.43
CA ASP A 293 -1.77 6.68 15.09
C ASP A 293 -2.42 5.84 13.99
N THR A 294 -2.95 6.46 12.92
CA THR A 294 -3.67 5.81 11.80
C THR A 294 -2.85 5.79 10.50
N ASN A 295 -1.51 5.82 10.58
CA ASN A 295 -0.67 5.84 9.37
C ASN A 295 -0.93 4.64 8.45
N ALA A 296 -1.25 4.92 7.19
CA ALA A 296 -1.27 3.97 6.07
C ALA A 296 -1.69 2.54 6.46
N PRO A 297 -2.96 2.28 6.84
CA PRO A 297 -3.41 0.93 7.09
C PRO A 297 -3.39 0.14 5.77
N VAL A 298 -2.32 -0.62 5.54
CA VAL A 298 -2.15 -1.45 4.34
C VAL A 298 -2.99 -2.72 4.54
N THR A 299 -3.97 -2.92 3.68
CA THR A 299 -4.66 -4.21 3.55
C THR A 299 -3.66 -5.23 2.97
N PRO A 300 -3.37 -6.37 3.65
CA PRO A 300 -2.49 -7.38 3.09
C PRO A 300 -3.07 -7.92 1.78
N LEU A 301 -2.24 -7.95 0.72
CA LEU A 301 -2.61 -8.54 -0.57
C LEU A 301 -2.97 -10.02 -0.39
N PRO A 302 -4.05 -10.53 -1.00
CA PRO A 302 -4.35 -11.96 -0.97
C PRO A 302 -3.24 -12.72 -1.71
N ALA A 303 -2.49 -13.56 -0.99
CA ALA A 303 -1.48 -14.41 -1.59
C ALA A 303 -2.15 -15.41 -2.57
N ALA A 304 -1.67 -15.43 -3.81
CA ALA A 304 -2.05 -16.43 -4.79
C ALA A 304 -1.74 -17.83 -4.26
N SER A 305 -2.74 -18.71 -4.22
CA SER A 305 -2.61 -20.08 -3.75
C SER A 305 -1.73 -20.90 -4.69
N SER A 306 -0.61 -21.42 -4.19
CA SER A 306 0.13 -22.53 -4.79
C SER A 306 0.03 -23.75 -3.87
N PRO A 307 -0.14 -24.98 -4.40
CA PRO A 307 -0.60 -26.12 -3.62
C PRO A 307 0.55 -26.69 -2.75
N ALA A 308 0.45 -26.52 -1.43
CA ALA A 308 1.41 -27.10 -0.50
C ALA A 308 1.04 -28.56 -0.17
N SER A 309 1.98 -29.45 -0.50
CA SER A 309 2.02 -30.88 -0.20
C SER A 309 1.94 -31.16 1.31
N SER A 310 1.16 -32.18 1.67
CA SER A 310 0.99 -32.67 3.03
C SER A 310 2.27 -33.30 3.61
N ARG A 311 2.70 -32.82 4.78
CA ARG A 311 3.45 -33.63 5.75
C ARG A 311 2.83 -33.46 7.13
N ARG A 312 2.36 -34.58 7.68
CA ARG A 312 1.78 -34.74 9.01
C ARG A 312 2.88 -34.79 10.07
N SER A 313 2.61 -34.23 11.25
CA SER A 313 3.17 -34.69 12.52
C SER A 313 2.12 -34.54 13.64
N PRO A 314 1.97 -35.51 14.56
CA PRO A 314 0.95 -35.50 15.60
C PRO A 314 1.40 -34.84 16.91
N SER A 315 0.43 -34.66 17.81
CA SER A 315 0.33 -33.75 18.97
C SER A 315 0.84 -34.35 20.32
N PRO A 316 0.52 -33.81 21.54
CA PRO A 316 1.53 -33.34 22.50
C PRO A 316 1.49 -34.05 23.88
N ARG A 317 2.46 -33.76 24.77
CA ARG A 317 2.35 -34.01 26.22
C ARG A 317 3.00 -32.90 27.06
N ALA A 318 2.37 -32.67 28.22
CA ALA A 318 2.61 -31.60 29.20
C ALA A 318 3.61 -31.98 30.31
N SER A 319 4.22 -30.99 30.98
CA SER A 319 4.47 -30.97 32.44
C SER A 319 5.13 -29.67 32.95
N THR A 320 4.39 -28.95 33.80
CA THR A 320 4.68 -28.20 35.04
C THR A 320 6.10 -27.81 35.53
N ALA A 321 6.18 -26.53 35.95
CA ALA A 321 6.73 -25.94 37.21
C ALA A 321 8.25 -25.74 37.45
N ALA A 322 8.67 -24.48 37.72
CA ALA A 322 9.09 -23.97 39.04
C ALA A 322 9.84 -22.61 38.96
N SER A 323 9.77 -21.87 40.07
CA SER A 323 10.02 -20.44 40.33
C SER A 323 11.48 -19.99 40.60
N GLY A 324 11.78 -18.70 40.37
CA GLY A 324 12.88 -17.96 41.03
C GLY A 324 13.21 -16.60 40.37
N SER A 325 13.08 -15.49 41.12
CA SER A 325 13.45 -14.09 40.78
C SER A 325 14.38 -13.54 41.92
N PRO A 326 14.93 -12.28 41.93
CA PRO A 326 14.85 -11.13 41.00
C PRO A 326 16.16 -10.26 40.81
N SER A 327 16.02 -9.15 40.04
CA SER A 327 16.81 -7.88 39.95
C SER A 327 18.00 -7.82 38.94
N CYS A 328 18.29 -6.79 38.13
CA CYS A 328 17.67 -5.58 37.52
C CYS A 328 18.67 -5.07 36.41
N PRO A 329 18.59 -3.86 35.79
CA PRO A 329 17.84 -3.44 34.60
C PRO A 329 18.69 -3.12 33.32
N SER A 330 18.11 -3.28 32.13
CA SER A 330 18.18 -2.31 31.01
C SER A 330 17.32 -2.82 29.84
N ARG A 331 16.18 -2.18 29.61
CA ARG A 331 15.28 -2.47 28.48
C ARG A 331 15.53 -1.44 27.40
N SER A 332 16.25 -1.83 26.34
CA SER A 332 16.12 -1.19 25.04
C SER A 332 14.80 -1.65 24.40
N SER A 333 14.07 -0.71 23.81
CA SER A 333 12.76 -0.91 23.20
C SER A 333 12.85 -1.70 21.89
N ALA A 334 12.84 -3.02 21.97
CA ALA A 334 12.47 -3.89 20.86
C ALA A 334 10.93 -4.07 20.84
N PRO A 335 10.26 -3.99 19.67
CA PRO A 335 8.83 -4.25 19.58
C PRO A 335 8.55 -5.72 19.90
N ARG A 336 7.61 -5.95 20.82
CA ARG A 336 7.23 -7.29 21.29
C ARG A 336 6.50 -8.05 20.17
N THR A 337 6.91 -9.29 20.00
CA THR A 337 6.31 -10.34 19.16
C THR A 337 4.82 -10.56 19.46
N PHE A 338 3.97 -10.54 18.43
CA PHE A 338 2.61 -11.06 18.48
C PHE A 338 2.60 -12.46 17.86
N HIS A 339 2.21 -13.47 18.65
CA HIS A 339 1.87 -14.80 18.14
C HIS A 339 0.52 -14.74 17.43
N PHE A 340 0.44 -15.28 16.21
CA PHE A 340 -0.81 -15.56 15.51
C PHE A 340 -0.86 -17.04 15.11
N ASP A 341 -1.84 -17.76 15.65
CA ASP A 341 -2.22 -19.11 15.21
C ASP A 341 -2.95 -19.04 13.86
N PRO A 342 -2.62 -19.90 12.87
CA PRO A 342 -3.35 -19.97 11.62
C PRO A 342 -4.54 -20.94 11.77
N LEU A 343 -5.76 -20.41 11.77
CA LEU A 343 -6.98 -21.21 11.57
C LEU A 343 -7.44 -21.06 10.12
N VAL A 344 -7.23 -22.11 9.33
CA VAL A 344 -7.87 -22.34 8.02
C VAL A 344 -8.72 -23.60 8.17
N PRO A 345 -10.06 -23.56 7.96
CA PRO A 345 -10.83 -24.79 7.75
C PRO A 345 -10.61 -25.28 6.32
N SER A 346 -10.05 -26.48 6.19
CA SER A 346 -9.96 -27.25 4.96
C SER A 346 -11.35 -27.63 4.45
N ILE A 347 -11.70 -27.25 3.22
CA ILE A 347 -12.82 -27.85 2.49
C ILE A 347 -12.25 -29.06 1.72
N SER A 348 -12.46 -30.26 2.25
CA SER A 348 -12.21 -31.51 1.52
C SER A 348 -13.53 -32.05 0.99
N SER A 349 -13.63 -32.16 -0.34
CA SER A 349 -14.68 -32.90 -1.04
C SER A 349 -14.59 -34.41 -0.75
N SER A 350 -15.67 -35.04 -0.28
CA SER A 350 -16.10 -36.39 -0.65
C SER A 350 -17.17 -36.91 0.31
N ALA A 351 -18.43 -36.99 -0.13
CA ALA A 351 -19.39 -38.02 0.30
C ALA A 351 -20.71 -37.90 -0.49
N ASP A 352 -20.67 -38.08 -1.80
CA ASP A 352 -21.79 -38.63 -2.57
C ASP A 352 -21.33 -39.98 -3.08
N ARG A 353 -21.68 -41.05 -2.35
CA ARG A 353 -21.61 -42.47 -2.78
C ARG A 353 -22.25 -43.34 -1.69
N ALA A 354 -23.57 -43.37 -1.67
CA ALA A 354 -24.34 -44.42 -1.01
C ALA A 354 -25.73 -44.53 -1.67
N ASN A 355 -25.79 -45.19 -2.82
CA ASN A 355 -26.95 -45.99 -3.26
C ASN A 355 -26.57 -46.72 -4.56
N PHE A 356 -27.17 -47.89 -4.76
CA PHE A 356 -26.88 -48.95 -5.74
C PHE A 356 -25.83 -50.00 -5.31
N LEU A 357 -26.32 -51.04 -4.63
CA LEU A 357 -26.30 -52.43 -5.13
C LEU A 357 -27.16 -53.31 -4.22
N SER A 358 -28.39 -53.53 -4.65
CA SER A 358 -29.20 -54.71 -4.31
C SER A 358 -29.59 -55.36 -5.64
N HIS A 359 -29.22 -56.64 -5.77
CA HIS A 359 -29.26 -57.54 -6.92
C HIS A 359 -28.05 -57.56 -7.84
#